data_AF-A0A2G4GQZ2-F1
#
_entry.id   AF-A0A2G4GQZ2-F1
#
_cell.length_a   1.000
_cell.length_b   1.000
_cell.length_c   1.000
_cell.angle_alpha   90.00
_cell.angle_beta   90.00
_cell.angle_gamma   90.00
#
_symmetry.space_group_name_H-M   'P 1'
#
loop_
_entity.id
_entity.type
_entity.pdbx_description
1 polymer ?
#
loop_
_entity_poly.entity_id
_entity_poly.type
_entity_poly.pdbx_seq_one_letter_code
_entity_poly.pdbx_strand_id
1 'polypeptide(L)'
;MTAPTLRLDTMQFFGRLASDYHAMFGVTLQALAGQRILDCPSGPCSFVAEAAAAGVDAVGVDPLYIHTHDELRARCELDIAGTIKAMSEHGDHYSTLDLTSYAASKRAALDGFLADYEVGRAAGRYVAASLPQLPFADQSFDQTFSAH
;
A
#
# COMPACT_ATOMS: atom_id res chain seq x y z
N MET A 1 15.59 -27.26 17.44
CA MET A 1 15.10 -27.16 16.06
C MET A 1 14.79 -25.69 15.83
N THR A 2 15.49 -25.01 14.91
CA THR A 2 15.14 -23.64 14.52
C THR A 2 13.78 -23.66 13.85
N ALA A 3 12.87 -22.79 14.30
CA ALA A 3 11.57 -22.63 13.65
C ALA A 3 11.79 -22.30 12.16
N PRO A 4 10.98 -22.86 11.24
CA PRO A 4 11.07 -22.50 9.83
C PRO A 4 10.91 -20.99 9.69
N THR A 5 11.75 -20.38 8.85
CA THR A 5 11.67 -18.95 8.54
C THR A 5 10.61 -18.75 7.46
N LEU A 6 9.66 -17.85 7.68
CA LEU A 6 8.70 -17.44 6.65
C LEU A 6 9.48 -16.95 5.42
N ARG A 7 9.28 -17.58 4.27
CA ARG A 7 9.83 -17.14 2.99
C ARG A 7 8.72 -16.79 2.04
N LEU A 8 8.84 -15.61 1.45
CA LEU A 8 8.03 -15.13 0.34
C LEU A 8 9.02 -14.90 -0.80
N ASP A 9 8.84 -15.62 -1.90
CA ASP A 9 9.80 -15.60 -3.03
C ASP A 9 9.68 -14.34 -3.88
N THR A 10 8.63 -13.54 -3.65
CA THR A 10 8.34 -12.30 -4.35
C THR A 10 7.99 -11.19 -3.37
N MET A 11 8.22 -9.94 -3.79
CA MET A 11 7.64 -8.79 -3.11
C MET A 11 6.11 -8.88 -3.22
N GLN A 12 5.44 -8.84 -2.07
CA GLN A 12 3.99 -8.94 -2.01
C GLN A 12 3.35 -7.60 -2.33
N PHE A 13 2.31 -7.62 -3.15
CA PHE A 13 1.52 -6.46 -3.54
C PHE A 13 0.18 -6.47 -2.81
N PHE A 14 0.18 -6.10 -1.53
CA PHE A 14 -1.05 -5.83 -0.78
C PHE A 14 -0.87 -4.57 0.07
N GLY A 15 -1.96 -3.84 0.32
CA GLY A 15 -1.92 -2.50 0.87
C GLY A 15 -2.12 -2.40 2.37
N ARG A 16 -2.29 -1.17 2.83
CA ARG A 16 -2.75 -0.80 4.17
C ARG A 16 -3.88 0.23 4.04
N LEU A 17 -4.69 0.29 5.09
CA LEU A 17 -5.72 1.32 5.18
C LEU A 17 -5.07 2.66 5.53
N ALA A 18 -5.67 3.79 5.16
CA ALA A 18 -5.17 5.10 5.59
C ALA A 18 -5.13 5.23 7.14
N SER A 19 -6.03 4.54 7.85
CA SER A 19 -6.01 4.46 9.32
C SER A 19 -4.76 3.77 9.86
N ASP A 20 -4.16 2.83 9.11
CA ASP A 20 -2.89 2.20 9.51
C ASP A 20 -1.73 3.21 9.44
N TYR A 21 -1.78 4.18 8.52
CA TYR A 21 -0.76 5.24 8.42
C TYR A 21 -0.79 6.12 9.66
N HIS A 22 -1.96 6.37 10.23
CA HIS A 22 -2.08 7.06 11.51
C HIS A 22 -1.38 6.28 12.63
N ALA A 23 -1.62 4.97 12.72
CA ALA A 23 -0.98 4.12 13.72
C ALA A 23 0.54 4.03 13.53
N MET A 24 1.02 4.05 12.29
CA MET A 24 2.45 3.91 11.96
C MET A 24 3.24 5.22 12.11
N PHE A 25 2.65 6.35 11.69
CA PHE A 25 3.37 7.62 11.57
C PHE A 25 2.83 8.72 12.49
N GLY A 26 1.73 8.48 13.22
CA GLY A 26 1.13 9.46 14.12
C GLY A 26 0.47 10.64 13.41
N VAL A 27 0.18 10.53 12.12
CA VAL A 27 -0.41 11.61 11.29
C VAL A 27 -1.88 11.36 11.00
N THR A 28 -2.68 12.42 10.90
CA THR A 28 -4.07 12.34 10.43
C THR A 28 -4.18 13.02 9.07
N LEU A 29 -5.16 12.65 8.25
CA LEU A 29 -5.38 13.29 6.95
C LEU A 29 -5.61 14.81 7.11
N GLN A 30 -6.26 15.22 8.20
CA GLN A 30 -6.49 16.64 8.53
C GLN A 30 -5.18 17.37 8.81
N ALA A 31 -4.22 16.73 9.49
CA ALA A 31 -2.91 17.32 9.74
C ALA A 31 -2.05 17.44 8.47
N LEU A 32 -2.33 16.61 7.47
CA LEU A 32 -1.65 16.64 6.17
C LEU A 32 -2.29 17.60 5.16
N ALA A 33 -3.42 18.23 5.51
CA ALA A 33 -4.12 19.14 4.61
C ALA A 33 -3.21 20.29 4.13
N GLY A 34 -3.17 20.51 2.82
CA GLY A 34 -2.31 21.51 2.19
C GLY A 34 -0.84 21.11 2.00
N GLN A 35 -0.44 19.92 2.44
CA GLN A 35 0.89 19.36 2.18
C GLN A 35 0.88 18.49 0.92
N ARG A 36 2.07 18.36 0.31
CA ARG A 36 2.35 17.45 -0.80
C ARG A 36 3.13 16.24 -0.29
N ILE A 37 2.54 15.05 -0.43
CA ILE A 37 3.00 13.82 0.20
C ILE A 37 3.41 12.80 -0.87
N LEU A 38 4.57 12.18 -0.68
CA LEU A 38 4.98 11.00 -1.44
C LEU A 38 4.76 9.73 -0.63
N ASP A 39 4.11 8.74 -1.22
CA ASP A 39 4.02 7.38 -0.68
C ASP A 39 4.80 6.44 -1.61
N CYS A 40 5.93 5.88 -1.15
CA CYS A 40 6.86 5.15 -2.00
C CYS A 40 7.67 4.08 -1.25
N PRO A 41 7.51 2.78 -1.56
CA PRO A 41 6.47 2.24 -2.44
C PRO A 41 5.09 2.33 -1.79
N SER A 42 4.08 2.65 -2.58
CA SER A 42 2.69 2.84 -2.12
C SER A 42 1.86 1.57 -2.18
N GLY A 43 2.14 0.64 -3.12
CA GLY A 43 1.34 -0.57 -3.28
C GLY A 43 -0.15 -0.28 -3.50
N PRO A 44 -1.06 -1.21 -3.18
CA PRO A 44 -2.49 -0.97 -3.25
C PRO A 44 -3.04 -0.45 -1.90
N CYS A 45 -2.38 0.56 -1.31
CA CYS A 45 -2.86 1.25 -0.11
C CYS A 45 -4.03 2.20 -0.42
N SER A 46 -5.00 2.30 0.50
CA SER A 46 -6.10 3.26 0.34
C SER A 46 -5.69 4.70 0.69
N PHE A 47 -4.50 4.90 1.24
CA PHE A 47 -4.01 6.19 1.71
C PHE A 47 -4.09 7.30 0.65
N VAL A 48 -3.57 7.07 -0.57
CA VAL A 48 -3.55 8.11 -1.62
C VAL A 48 -4.97 8.53 -2.00
N ALA A 49 -5.88 7.56 -2.16
CA ALA A 49 -7.29 7.80 -2.47
C ALA A 49 -7.99 8.62 -1.37
N GLU A 50 -7.82 8.21 -0.11
CA GLU A 50 -8.44 8.89 1.05
C GLU A 50 -7.81 10.28 1.29
N ALA A 51 -6.50 10.42 1.11
CA ALA A 51 -5.78 11.68 1.21
C ALA A 51 -6.25 12.67 0.15
N ALA A 52 -6.40 12.23 -1.10
CA ALA A 52 -6.94 13.05 -2.17
C ALA A 52 -8.38 13.51 -1.89
N ALA A 53 -9.23 12.61 -1.36
CA ALA A 53 -10.59 12.96 -0.95
C ALA A 53 -10.63 13.98 0.22
N ALA A 54 -9.59 13.99 1.05
CA ALA A 54 -9.40 14.95 2.14
C ALA A 54 -8.69 16.26 1.71
N GLY A 55 -8.38 16.44 0.42
CA GLY A 55 -7.71 17.64 -0.09
C GLY A 55 -6.19 17.69 0.15
N VAL A 56 -5.57 16.54 0.41
CA VAL A 56 -4.11 16.38 0.48
C VAL A 56 -3.57 16.05 -0.92
N ASP A 57 -2.47 16.68 -1.32
CA ASP A 57 -1.79 16.39 -2.58
C ASP A 57 -0.88 15.17 -2.42
N ALA A 58 -1.48 13.98 -2.43
CA ALA A 58 -0.78 12.71 -2.27
C ALA A 58 -0.46 12.05 -3.61
N VAL A 59 0.78 11.57 -3.75
CA VAL A 59 1.25 10.78 -4.90
C VAL A 59 1.78 9.44 -4.40
N GLY A 60 1.19 8.35 -4.90
CA GLY A 60 1.69 7.00 -4.73
C GLY A 60 2.64 6.61 -5.85
N VAL A 61 3.73 5.93 -5.49
CA VAL A 61 4.67 5.32 -6.44
C VAL A 61 4.73 3.83 -6.23
N ASP A 62 4.57 3.08 -7.30
CA ASP A 62 4.82 1.63 -7.31
C ASP A 62 5.16 1.17 -8.73
N PRO A 63 6.17 0.31 -8.94
CA PRO A 63 6.49 -0.20 -10.27
C PRO A 63 5.32 -0.96 -10.91
N LEU A 64 4.39 -1.52 -10.13
CA LEU A 64 3.25 -2.26 -10.63
C LEU A 64 2.14 -1.36 -11.19
N TYR A 65 2.20 -0.04 -11.02
CA TYR A 65 1.22 0.87 -11.62
C TYR A 65 1.31 0.98 -13.16
N ILE A 66 2.15 0.18 -13.81
CA ILE A 66 2.07 -0.06 -15.26
C ILE A 66 0.81 -0.84 -15.64
N HIS A 67 0.29 -1.66 -14.73
CA HIS A 67 -0.80 -2.62 -14.95
C HIS A 67 -2.19 -1.96 -14.92
N THR A 68 -3.18 -2.71 -15.36
CA THR A 68 -4.60 -2.32 -15.33
C THR A 68 -5.22 -2.59 -13.96
N HIS A 69 -6.36 -1.96 -13.67
CA HIS A 69 -7.19 -2.26 -12.50
C HIS A 69 -7.38 -3.77 -12.25
N ASP A 70 -7.76 -4.54 -13.28
CA ASP A 70 -8.07 -5.97 -13.13
C ASP A 70 -6.82 -6.83 -12.87
N GLU A 71 -5.71 -6.52 -13.52
CA GLU A 71 -4.42 -7.18 -13.29
C GLU A 71 -3.91 -6.93 -11.86
N LEU A 72 -4.02 -5.69 -11.38
CA LEU A 72 -3.65 -5.32 -10.01
C LEU A 72 -4.52 -6.03 -8.98
N ARG A 73 -5.83 -6.12 -9.22
CA ARG A 73 -6.76 -6.88 -8.37
C ARG A 73 -6.36 -8.35 -8.29
N ALA A 74 -6.17 -8.99 -9.44
CA ALA A 74 -5.82 -10.40 -9.51
C ALA A 74 -4.49 -10.69 -8.80
N ARG A 75 -3.49 -9.82 -9.01
CA ARG A 75 -2.19 -9.93 -8.35
C ARG A 75 -2.30 -9.78 -6.83
N CYS A 76 -3.01 -8.75 -6.35
CA CYS A 76 -3.15 -8.51 -4.92
C CYS A 76 -3.88 -9.65 -4.21
N GLU A 77 -4.95 -10.19 -4.79
CA GLU A 77 -5.65 -11.35 -4.21
C GLU A 77 -4.76 -12.60 -4.13
N LEU A 78 -3.92 -12.83 -5.13
CA LEU A 78 -2.96 -13.93 -5.12
C LEU A 78 -1.91 -13.75 -4.00
N ASP A 79 -1.36 -12.55 -3.86
CA ASP A 79 -0.35 -12.23 -2.84
C ASP A 79 -0.94 -12.27 -1.42
N ILE A 80 -2.18 -11.80 -1.23
CA ILE A 80 -2.92 -11.96 0.04
C ILE A 80 -3.09 -13.45 0.36
N ALA A 81 -3.61 -14.25 -0.57
CA ALA A 81 -3.86 -15.68 -0.34
C ALA A 81 -2.56 -16.44 -0.02
N GLY A 82 -1.49 -16.19 -0.78
CA GLY A 82 -0.17 -16.78 -0.56
C GLY A 82 0.41 -16.41 0.80
N THR A 83 0.33 -15.12 1.16
CA THR A 83 0.84 -14.62 2.46
C THR A 83 0.08 -15.23 3.64
N ILE A 84 -1.26 -15.24 3.60
CA ILE A 84 -2.08 -15.84 4.66
C ILE A 84 -1.79 -17.32 4.84
N LYS A 85 -1.70 -18.07 3.73
CA LYS A 85 -1.33 -19.48 3.76
C LYS A 85 0.02 -19.67 4.44
N ALA A 86 1.03 -18.94 3.99
CA ALA A 86 2.38 -19.05 4.54
C ALA A 86 2.42 -18.68 6.03
N MET A 87 1.72 -17.62 6.46
CA MET A 87 1.62 -17.25 7.89
C MET A 87 0.94 -18.33 8.73
N SER A 88 -0.12 -18.95 8.22
CA SER A 88 -0.84 -20.03 8.92
C SER A 88 0.01 -21.28 9.14
N GLU A 89 0.92 -21.58 8.20
CA GLU A 89 1.86 -22.71 8.29
C GLU A 89 3.04 -22.41 9.26
N HIS A 90 3.27 -21.14 9.61
CA HIS A 90 4.32 -20.67 10.54
C HIS A 90 3.74 -20.25 11.90
N GLY A 91 2.66 -20.91 12.32
CA GLY A 91 1.71 -20.47 13.34
C GLY A 91 2.26 -19.99 14.69
N ASP A 92 3.43 -20.43 15.15
CA ASP A 92 3.99 -19.96 16.42
C ASP A 92 4.27 -18.44 16.42
N HIS A 93 4.69 -17.88 15.27
CA HIS A 93 5.02 -16.46 15.15
C HIS A 93 3.82 -15.54 14.93
N TYR A 94 2.68 -16.09 14.49
CA TYR A 94 1.47 -15.34 14.14
C TYR A 94 0.24 -15.79 14.92
N SER A 95 0.41 -16.61 15.95
CA SER A 95 -0.67 -17.22 16.75
C SER A 95 -1.61 -16.23 17.41
N THR A 96 -1.16 -15.00 17.67
CA THR A 96 -1.96 -13.92 18.26
C THR A 96 -2.64 -13.03 17.22
N LEU A 97 -2.33 -13.19 15.94
CA LEU A 97 -2.89 -12.39 14.86
C LEU A 97 -4.12 -13.09 14.28
N ASP A 98 -5.25 -12.38 14.22
CA ASP A 98 -6.40 -12.84 13.46
C ASP A 98 -6.12 -12.68 11.95
N LEU A 99 -5.72 -13.79 11.33
CA LEU A 99 -5.42 -13.86 9.90
C LEU A 99 -6.63 -13.55 9.01
N THR A 100 -7.85 -13.79 9.48
CA THR A 100 -9.07 -13.48 8.73
C THR A 100 -9.27 -11.96 8.68
N SER A 101 -9.20 -11.31 9.84
CA SER A 101 -9.28 -9.85 9.93
C SER A 101 -8.12 -9.16 9.21
N TYR A 102 -6.92 -9.73 9.28
CA TYR A 102 -5.76 -9.24 8.53
C TYR A 102 -6.00 -9.32 7.02
N ALA A 103 -6.46 -10.45 6.49
CA ALA A 103 -6.77 -10.58 5.06
C ALA A 103 -7.89 -9.61 4.64
N ALA A 104 -8.91 -9.43 5.49
CA ALA A 104 -10.02 -8.52 5.23
C ALA A 104 -9.54 -7.06 5.14
N SER A 105 -8.62 -6.63 6.01
CA SER A 105 -8.07 -5.26 5.93
C SER A 105 -7.25 -5.04 4.65
N LYS A 106 -6.52 -6.06 4.17
CA LYS A 106 -5.79 -5.98 2.89
C LYS A 106 -6.72 -5.83 1.69
N ARG A 107 -7.84 -6.54 1.69
CA ARG A 107 -8.88 -6.41 0.66
C ARG A 107 -9.59 -5.06 0.73
N ALA A 108 -9.90 -4.56 1.92
CA ALA A 108 -10.49 -3.23 2.08
C ALA A 108 -9.56 -2.13 1.55
N ALA A 109 -8.25 -2.22 1.81
CA ALA A 109 -7.26 -1.31 1.23
C ALA A 109 -7.23 -1.39 -0.30
N LEU A 110 -7.21 -2.60 -0.85
CA LEU A 110 -7.26 -2.84 -2.29
C LEU A 110 -8.51 -2.24 -2.94
N ASP A 111 -9.67 -2.43 -2.33
CA ASP A 111 -10.93 -1.90 -2.86
C ASP A 111 -10.95 -0.37 -2.86
N GLY A 112 -10.45 0.27 -1.79
CA GLY A 112 -10.32 1.72 -1.72
C GLY A 112 -9.34 2.27 -2.76
N PHE A 113 -8.19 1.63 -2.91
CA PHE A 113 -7.20 1.95 -3.95
C PHE A 113 -7.80 1.83 -5.36
N LEU A 114 -8.43 0.69 -5.68
CA LEU A 114 -8.95 0.42 -7.02
C LEU A 114 -10.13 1.30 -7.41
N ALA A 115 -10.94 1.74 -6.43
CA ALA A 115 -12.01 2.70 -6.67
C ALA A 115 -11.50 4.06 -7.18
N ASP A 116 -10.28 4.45 -6.81
CA ASP A 116 -9.64 5.70 -7.25
C ASP A 116 -8.64 5.49 -8.40
N TYR A 117 -8.07 4.29 -8.53
CA TYR A 117 -6.84 4.04 -9.30
C TYR A 117 -6.84 4.63 -10.71
N GLU A 118 -7.83 4.34 -11.54
CA GLU A 118 -7.85 4.79 -12.94
C GLU A 118 -7.96 6.32 -13.06
N VAL A 119 -8.82 6.94 -12.24
CA VAL A 119 -9.02 8.40 -12.21
C VAL A 119 -7.78 9.09 -11.63
N GLY A 120 -7.27 8.56 -10.51
CA GLY A 120 -6.07 9.07 -9.86
C GLY A 120 -4.84 8.93 -10.74
N ARG A 121 -4.71 7.84 -11.50
CA ARG A 121 -3.59 7.61 -12.42
C ARG A 121 -3.63 8.62 -13.55
N ALA A 122 -4.80 8.84 -14.15
CA ALA A 122 -4.99 9.87 -15.16
C ALA A 122 -4.69 11.28 -14.63
N ALA A 123 -4.94 11.53 -13.34
CA ALA A 123 -4.62 12.77 -12.64
C ALA A 123 -3.16 12.86 -12.12
N GLY A 124 -2.34 11.84 -12.34
CA GLY A 124 -0.93 11.81 -11.89
C GLY A 124 -0.71 11.43 -10.41
N ARG A 125 -1.74 10.96 -9.69
CA ARG A 125 -1.64 10.49 -8.30
C ARG A 125 -0.98 9.12 -8.16
N TYR A 126 -1.02 8.28 -9.19
CA TYR A 126 -0.36 6.96 -9.18
C TYR A 126 0.69 6.90 -10.28
N VAL A 127 1.96 6.84 -9.88
CA VAL A 127 3.11 6.92 -10.78
C VAL A 127 3.87 5.60 -10.81
N ALA A 128 4.01 5.03 -12.01
CA ALA A 128 4.81 3.83 -12.22
C ALA A 128 6.31 4.17 -12.22
N ALA A 129 6.97 3.98 -11.08
CA ALA A 129 8.40 4.21 -10.90
C ALA A 129 8.94 3.37 -9.74
N SER A 130 10.26 3.34 -9.58
CA SER A 130 10.93 2.61 -8.50
C SER A 130 12.22 3.31 -8.08
N LEU A 131 12.56 3.23 -6.81
CA LEU A 131 13.88 3.63 -6.33
C LEU A 131 15.00 2.86 -7.08
N PRO A 132 16.20 3.47 -7.25
CA PRO A 132 16.63 4.74 -6.68
C PRO A 132 16.26 5.99 -7.50
N GLN A 133 15.55 5.86 -8.62
CA GLN A 133 15.26 6.98 -9.53
C GLN A 133 13.76 7.26 -9.59
N LEU A 134 13.33 8.41 -9.09
CA LEU A 134 11.94 8.86 -9.17
C LEU A 134 11.79 10.01 -10.17
N PRO A 135 10.66 10.12 -10.88
CA PRO A 135 10.43 11.15 -11.90
C PRO A 135 9.96 12.49 -11.28
N PHE A 136 10.58 12.89 -10.17
CA PHE A 136 10.26 14.11 -9.47
C PHE A 136 11.51 14.97 -9.30
N ALA A 137 11.33 16.28 -9.21
CA ALA A 137 12.41 17.17 -8.82
C ALA A 137 12.76 16.97 -7.34
N ASP A 138 14.00 17.29 -6.98
CA ASP A 138 14.41 17.30 -5.58
C ASP A 138 13.51 18.25 -4.76
N GLN A 139 13.23 17.86 -3.52
CA GLN A 139 12.44 18.66 -2.56
C GLN A 139 11.02 19.01 -3.04
N SER A 140 10.43 18.20 -3.92
CA SER A 140 9.06 18.40 -4.42
C SER A 140 7.96 17.90 -3.48
N PHE A 141 8.31 17.34 -2.32
CA PHE A 141 7.37 16.79 -1.34
C PHE A 141 7.74 17.27 0.05
N ASP A 142 6.74 17.61 0.86
CA ASP A 142 6.92 18.02 2.25
C ASP A 142 7.28 16.82 3.13
N GLN A 143 6.68 15.66 2.84
CA GLN A 143 6.90 14.42 3.57
C GLN A 143 6.85 13.19 2.64
N THR A 144 7.50 12.12 3.08
CA THR A 144 7.51 10.82 2.39
C THR A 144 7.17 9.71 3.37
N PHE A 145 6.25 8.83 2.97
CA PHE A 145 5.91 7.61 3.67
C PHE A 145 6.40 6.39 2.89
N SER A 146 6.80 5.37 3.65
CA SER A 146 7.12 4.03 3.15
C SER A 146 6.44 3.04 4.07
N ALA A 147 5.24 2.58 3.68
CA ALA A 147 4.41 1.72 4.50
C ALA A 147 4.46 0.23 4.09
N HIS A 148 5.36 -0.12 3.17
CA HIS A 148 5.56 -1.45 2.59
C HIS A 148 6.98 -1.98 2.79
#